data_AF-A0A354PAH4-F1
#
_entry.id   AF-A0A354PAH4-F1
#
_cell.length_a   1.000
_cell.length_b   1.000
_cell.length_c   1.000
_cell.angle_alpha   90.00
_cell.angle_beta   90.00
_cell.angle_gamma   90.00
#
_symmetry.space_group_name_H-M   'P 1'
#
loop_
_entity.id
_entity.type
_entity.pdbx_description
1 polymer ?
#
loop_
_entity_poly.entity_id
_entity_poly.type
_entity_poly.pdbx_seq_one_letter_code
_entity_poly.pdbx_strand_id
1 'polypeptide(L)'
;MRDDQYVLNHCTTYLARSDQAPRHDFGFGHYGDGDAGARIREAWRFPIVDSCGLTTTGKPESEFNDVTFVFPDFEMQCDSVAVVGTFDKLYQPIRLRRVDFLGEPTAYFAVTVPVPKRGVFYYRFMVDGEFFIDNINPQRDRLENGELWSRFFTWECTSPVVLQRWQLGILERFCDHILPFRTKQGERFFSWYYKHLANEAKAGTIRGSFRIDDSAGAANYIDKILAKEERHHFGDYNICLRQLRRIIQEREPDFEPENASENTYVEIYKEMAAGPIGDVAGWNLSEYGSPRHFLNLLRRHAFTGAFSHPKYGGNVTTAGWQFLQSRFPFEWQQSLEQPLGTSTSYRG
;
A
#
# COMPACT_ATOMS: atom_id res chain seq x y z
N MET A 1 -3.24 -4.39 -22.55
CA MET A 1 -2.15 -3.39 -22.52
C MET A 1 -2.74 -2.10 -21.99
N ARG A 2 -2.04 -1.40 -21.09
CA ARG A 2 -2.54 -0.13 -20.52
C ARG A 2 -2.42 0.97 -21.59
N ASP A 3 -3.54 1.60 -21.93
CA ASP A 3 -3.66 2.59 -23.00
C ASP A 3 -3.34 4.02 -22.51
N ASP A 4 -3.45 5.00 -23.40
CA ASP A 4 -3.15 6.39 -23.07
C ASP A 4 -4.13 6.99 -22.07
N GLN A 5 -5.41 6.65 -22.18
CA GLN A 5 -6.42 7.11 -21.25
C GLN A 5 -6.10 6.65 -19.82
N TYR A 6 -5.67 5.39 -19.65
CA TYR A 6 -5.21 4.88 -18.37
C TYR A 6 -4.06 5.71 -17.81
N VAL A 7 -3.01 5.96 -18.61
CA VAL A 7 -1.85 6.75 -18.17
C VAL A 7 -2.28 8.17 -17.79
N LEU A 8 -3.10 8.83 -18.61
CA LEU A 8 -3.55 10.19 -18.38
C LEU A 8 -4.46 10.31 -17.15
N ASN A 9 -5.32 9.35 -16.87
CA ASN A 9 -6.15 9.34 -15.65
C ASN A 9 -5.27 9.37 -14.38
N HIS A 10 -4.16 8.64 -14.40
CA HIS A 10 -3.18 8.69 -13.31
C HIS A 10 -2.35 9.98 -13.34
N CYS A 11 -1.86 10.43 -14.50
CA CYS A 11 -0.94 11.58 -14.57
C CYS A 11 -1.64 12.92 -14.33
N THR A 12 -2.83 13.15 -14.89
CA THR A 12 -3.51 14.45 -14.83
C THR A 12 -3.86 14.87 -13.41
N THR A 13 -4.23 13.93 -12.54
CA THR A 13 -4.57 14.22 -11.14
C THR A 13 -3.34 14.62 -10.31
N TYR A 14 -2.19 14.01 -10.60
CA TYR A 14 -1.01 14.07 -9.73
C TYR A 14 0.12 14.95 -10.28
N LEU A 15 0.33 14.96 -11.59
CA LEU A 15 1.46 15.58 -12.29
C LEU A 15 1.09 16.84 -13.08
N ALA A 16 -0.15 16.95 -13.58
CA ALA A 16 -0.56 18.10 -14.40
C ALA A 16 -0.90 19.32 -13.53
N ARG A 17 0.11 20.04 -13.05
CA ARG A 17 -0.07 21.27 -12.27
C ARG A 17 0.72 22.43 -12.86
N SER A 18 0.03 23.54 -13.09
CA SER A 18 0.64 24.83 -13.45
C SER A 18 1.24 25.55 -12.24
N ASP A 19 0.76 25.23 -11.04
CA ASP A 19 1.24 25.79 -9.78
C ASP A 19 2.52 25.08 -9.34
N GLN A 20 3.61 25.85 -9.22
CA GLN A 20 4.94 25.40 -8.85
C GLN A 20 5.22 25.49 -7.34
N ALA A 21 4.22 25.84 -6.51
CA ALA A 21 4.40 25.93 -5.07
C ALA A 21 4.67 24.54 -4.45
N PRO A 22 5.64 24.41 -3.52
CA PRO A 22 5.99 23.15 -2.86
C PRO A 22 4.97 22.78 -1.77
N ARG A 23 3.71 22.52 -2.17
CA ARG A 23 2.58 22.33 -1.24
C ARG A 23 2.53 20.94 -0.59
N HIS A 24 3.33 20.00 -1.08
CA HIS A 24 3.36 18.62 -0.60
C HIS A 24 4.66 18.29 0.15
N ASP A 25 5.49 19.30 0.41
CA ASP A 25 6.50 19.23 1.46
C ASP A 25 5.85 19.62 2.79
N PHE A 26 5.42 18.62 3.56
CA PHE A 26 4.74 18.82 4.83
C PHE A 26 5.69 19.23 5.98
N GLY A 27 6.92 19.69 5.68
CA GLY A 27 7.85 20.22 6.68
C GLY A 27 8.48 19.17 7.59
N PHE A 28 8.35 17.88 7.26
CA PHE A 28 8.96 16.75 7.99
C PHE A 28 10.27 16.27 7.36
N GLY A 29 10.89 17.06 6.48
CA GLY A 29 12.14 16.71 5.79
C GLY A 29 11.97 15.63 4.70
N HIS A 30 10.77 15.53 4.12
CA HIS A 30 10.47 14.59 3.04
C HIS A 30 11.19 14.92 1.73
N TYR A 31 11.42 16.21 1.52
CA TYR A 31 12.00 16.78 0.32
C TYR A 31 13.08 17.79 0.73
N GLY A 32 14.16 17.87 -0.04
CA GLY A 32 15.13 18.95 0.12
C GLY A 32 14.55 20.27 -0.42
N ASP A 33 15.14 21.39 -0.01
CA ASP A 33 14.79 22.70 -0.57
C ASP A 33 14.89 22.66 -2.11
N GLY A 34 13.77 22.95 -2.78
CA GLY A 34 13.69 22.96 -4.23
C GLY A 34 13.44 21.62 -4.92
N ASP A 35 13.17 20.53 -4.18
CA ASP A 35 12.83 19.23 -4.78
C ASP A 35 11.55 19.31 -5.62
N ALA A 36 11.61 18.80 -6.85
CA ALA A 36 10.46 18.76 -7.76
C ALA A 36 9.30 17.92 -7.20
N GLY A 37 9.59 16.89 -6.40
CA GLY A 37 8.60 16.03 -5.74
C GLY A 37 7.68 16.78 -4.79
N ALA A 38 8.14 17.89 -4.20
CA ALA A 38 7.33 18.74 -3.31
C ALA A 38 6.15 19.43 -4.01
N ARG A 39 6.20 19.54 -5.34
CA ARG A 39 5.14 20.13 -6.19
C ARG A 39 4.14 19.09 -6.67
N ILE A 40 4.50 17.81 -6.59
CA ILE A 40 3.72 16.69 -7.09
C ILE A 40 2.80 16.17 -6.01
N ARG A 41 1.51 16.04 -6.33
CA ARG A 41 0.53 15.46 -5.42
C ARG A 41 0.75 13.95 -5.36
N GLU A 42 0.96 13.40 -4.17
CA GLU A 42 1.01 11.94 -3.93
C GLU A 42 2.05 11.22 -4.82
N ALA A 43 3.25 11.82 -4.92
CA ALA A 43 4.33 11.37 -5.80
C ALA A 43 4.77 9.90 -5.59
N TRP A 44 4.54 9.36 -4.38
CA TRP A 44 4.75 7.96 -4.02
C TRP A 44 3.88 6.95 -4.79
N ARG A 45 2.89 7.41 -5.57
CA ARG A 45 2.06 6.58 -6.45
C ARG A 45 2.80 6.10 -7.70
N PHE A 46 3.93 6.71 -8.03
CA PHE A 46 4.71 6.38 -9.22
C PHE A 46 5.95 5.52 -8.85
N PRO A 47 6.32 4.52 -9.68
CA PRO A 47 5.60 4.06 -10.87
C PRO A 47 4.25 3.43 -10.49
N ILE A 48 3.30 3.45 -11.43
CA ILE A 48 1.95 2.91 -11.18
C ILE A 48 2.07 1.39 -11.14
N VAL A 49 1.66 0.78 -10.05
CA VAL A 49 1.67 -0.68 -9.89
C VAL A 49 0.23 -1.16 -9.79
N ASP A 50 -0.15 -2.04 -10.70
CA ASP A 50 -1.50 -2.58 -10.80
C ASP A 50 -1.47 -4.11 -11.00
N SER A 51 -2.63 -4.75 -10.97
CA SER A 51 -2.76 -6.18 -11.26
C SER A 51 -2.45 -6.45 -12.73
N CYS A 52 -1.69 -7.51 -13.01
CA CYS A 52 -1.38 -7.92 -14.37
C CYS A 52 -2.66 -8.40 -15.07
N GLY A 53 -3.01 -7.78 -16.20
CA GLY A 53 -4.24 -8.09 -16.94
C GLY A 53 -4.05 -9.06 -18.12
N LEU A 54 -2.81 -9.33 -18.55
CA LEU A 54 -2.47 -10.19 -19.69
C LEU A 54 -1.03 -10.72 -19.53
N THR A 55 -0.83 -12.04 -19.50
CA THR A 55 0.53 -12.62 -19.62
C THR A 55 0.88 -12.97 -21.05
N THR A 56 1.97 -12.41 -21.56
CA THR A 56 2.60 -12.80 -22.84
C THR A 56 3.52 -14.03 -22.72
N THR A 57 3.70 -14.58 -21.51
CA THR A 57 4.81 -15.50 -21.18
C THR A 57 4.41 -16.94 -20.82
N GLY A 58 3.14 -17.33 -20.97
CA GLY A 58 2.68 -18.69 -20.63
C GLY A 58 2.77 -19.04 -19.12
N LYS A 59 3.15 -18.08 -18.28
CA LYS A 59 3.09 -18.16 -16.81
C LYS A 59 1.75 -17.64 -16.30
N PRO A 60 1.27 -18.06 -15.12
CA PRO A 60 0.01 -17.58 -14.58
C PRO A 60 0.03 -16.06 -14.34
N GLU A 61 -1.02 -15.35 -14.77
CA GLU A 61 -1.24 -13.91 -14.51
C GLU A 61 -1.09 -13.53 -13.03
N SER A 62 -1.36 -14.49 -12.13
CA SER A 62 -1.24 -14.32 -10.69
C SER A 62 0.18 -14.01 -10.20
N GLU A 63 1.24 -14.26 -10.96
CA GLU A 63 2.64 -14.08 -10.53
C GLU A 63 3.20 -12.65 -10.76
N PHE A 64 2.50 -11.81 -11.53
CA PHE A 64 3.02 -10.51 -11.98
C PHE A 64 2.12 -9.33 -11.60
N ASN A 65 2.73 -8.16 -11.46
CA ASN A 65 2.05 -6.86 -11.51
C ASN A 65 2.32 -6.18 -12.85
N ASP A 66 1.34 -5.41 -13.33
CA ASP A 66 1.59 -4.42 -14.38
C ASP A 66 2.25 -3.21 -13.72
N VAL A 67 3.45 -2.84 -14.16
CA VAL A 67 4.14 -1.65 -13.67
C VAL A 67 4.27 -0.65 -14.81
N THR A 68 3.58 0.48 -14.68
CA THR A 68 3.63 1.58 -15.63
C THR A 68 4.61 2.64 -15.15
N PHE A 69 5.72 2.75 -15.86
CA PHE A 69 6.68 3.85 -15.71
C PHE A 69 6.21 5.04 -16.54
N VAL A 70 6.30 6.24 -15.97
CA VAL A 70 5.91 7.49 -16.62
C VAL A 70 7.05 8.48 -16.46
N PHE A 71 7.43 9.14 -17.55
CA PHE A 71 8.38 10.23 -17.56
C PHE A 71 7.71 11.50 -18.12
N PRO A 72 7.63 12.59 -17.35
CA PRO A 72 7.07 13.86 -17.81
C PRO A 72 8.16 14.69 -18.49
N ASP A 73 7.94 15.02 -19.75
CA ASP A 73 8.78 15.87 -20.57
C ASP A 73 8.07 17.21 -20.85
N PHE A 74 7.90 18.02 -19.80
CA PHE A 74 7.31 19.36 -19.93
C PHE A 74 8.32 20.40 -20.41
N GLU A 75 9.62 20.17 -20.21
CA GLU A 75 10.67 21.17 -20.37
C GLU A 75 11.86 20.71 -21.22
N MET A 76 12.16 19.41 -21.28
CA MET A 76 13.40 18.89 -21.87
C MET A 76 13.30 18.67 -23.38
N GLN A 77 12.08 18.50 -23.92
CA GLN A 77 11.83 18.17 -25.32
C GLN A 77 12.65 16.97 -25.78
N CYS A 78 12.61 15.89 -24.99
CA CYS A 78 13.41 14.69 -25.20
C CYS A 78 13.05 13.99 -26.52
N ASP A 79 14.06 13.49 -27.22
CA ASP A 79 13.85 12.68 -28.43
C ASP A 79 13.50 11.23 -28.07
N SER A 80 14.10 10.71 -27.01
CA SER A 80 13.97 9.32 -26.60
C SER A 80 14.04 9.13 -25.09
N VAL A 81 13.13 8.30 -24.58
CA VAL A 81 13.11 7.91 -23.17
C VAL A 81 13.01 6.38 -23.07
N ALA A 82 13.80 5.80 -22.19
CA ALA A 82 13.77 4.38 -21.84
C ALA A 82 13.89 4.19 -20.32
N VAL A 83 13.54 3.01 -19.83
CA VAL A 83 13.73 2.61 -18.44
C VAL A 83 14.64 1.38 -18.37
N VAL A 84 15.53 1.38 -17.39
CA VAL A 84 16.39 0.25 -17.03
C VAL A 84 16.21 -0.03 -15.55
N GLY A 85 16.13 -1.31 -15.16
CA GLY A 85 16.03 -1.65 -13.76
C GLY A 85 16.12 -3.14 -13.47
N THR A 86 16.21 -3.49 -12.18
CA THR A 86 16.38 -4.86 -11.69
C THR A 86 15.17 -5.76 -11.91
N PHE A 87 14.08 -5.21 -12.45
CA PHE A 87 12.88 -5.94 -12.85
C PHE A 87 13.03 -6.63 -14.22
N ASP A 88 14.07 -6.31 -14.98
CA ASP A 88 14.43 -6.94 -16.25
C ASP A 88 15.96 -6.94 -16.44
N LYS A 89 16.44 -7.26 -17.65
CA LYS A 89 17.85 -7.25 -18.04
C LYS A 89 18.40 -5.82 -18.02
N LEU A 90 19.33 -5.54 -17.09
CA LEU A 90 19.95 -4.22 -16.93
C LEU A 90 20.67 -3.67 -18.18
N TYR A 91 21.14 -4.55 -19.07
CA TYR A 91 21.81 -4.15 -20.31
C TYR A 91 20.85 -3.85 -21.48
N GLN A 92 19.54 -4.01 -21.27
CA GLN A 92 18.54 -3.86 -22.31
C GLN A 92 17.49 -2.79 -21.89
N PRO A 93 17.69 -1.52 -22.26
CA PRO A 93 16.73 -0.46 -21.97
C PRO A 93 15.38 -0.72 -22.65
N ILE A 94 14.30 -0.52 -21.89
CA ILE A 94 12.93 -0.66 -22.37
C ILE A 94 12.42 0.72 -22.76
N ARG A 95 12.17 0.94 -24.06
CA ARG A 95 11.72 2.23 -24.58
C ARG A 95 10.32 2.59 -24.08
N LEU A 96 10.16 3.84 -23.66
CA LEU A 96 8.86 4.44 -23.40
C LEU A 96 8.31 5.00 -24.72
N ARG A 97 7.00 4.91 -24.88
CA ARG A 97 6.27 5.52 -25.99
C ARG A 97 5.68 6.86 -25.54
N ARG A 98 5.50 7.78 -26.47
CA ARG A 98 4.75 9.00 -26.20
C ARG A 98 3.28 8.65 -25.94
N VAL A 99 2.67 9.36 -25.01
CA VAL A 99 1.25 9.21 -24.62
C VAL A 99 0.47 10.26 -25.39
N ASP A 100 -0.60 9.85 -26.07
CA ASP A 100 -1.44 10.74 -26.86
C ASP A 100 -2.76 11.06 -26.13
N PHE A 101 -3.31 12.25 -26.34
CA PHE A 101 -4.67 12.60 -25.94
C PHE A 101 -5.46 13.00 -27.17
N LEU A 102 -6.51 12.24 -27.49
CA LEU A 102 -7.32 12.44 -28.70
C LEU A 102 -6.48 12.47 -30.00
N GLY A 103 -5.40 11.69 -30.05
CA GLY A 103 -4.51 11.59 -31.21
C GLY A 103 -3.40 12.65 -31.26
N GLU A 104 -3.35 13.56 -30.30
CA GLU A 104 -2.30 14.57 -30.19
C GLU A 104 -1.26 14.18 -29.13
N PRO A 105 0.04 14.33 -29.40
CA PRO A 105 1.08 13.95 -28.45
C PRO A 105 1.05 14.83 -27.20
N THR A 106 1.15 14.19 -26.04
CA THR A 106 1.31 14.88 -24.75
C THR A 106 2.78 14.98 -24.34
N ALA A 107 3.03 15.64 -23.21
CA ALA A 107 4.33 15.71 -22.57
C ALA A 107 4.73 14.39 -21.87
N TYR A 108 3.87 13.37 -21.81
CA TYR A 108 4.19 12.15 -21.09
C TYR A 108 4.77 11.07 -22.02
N PHE A 109 5.81 10.41 -21.53
CA PHE A 109 6.27 9.13 -22.04
C PHE A 109 5.88 8.04 -21.04
N ALA A 110 5.48 6.87 -21.52
CA ALA A 110 5.15 5.75 -20.64
C ALA A 110 5.45 4.39 -21.25
N VAL A 111 5.66 3.40 -20.38
CA VAL A 111 5.68 1.98 -20.73
C VAL A 111 5.11 1.16 -19.59
N THR A 112 4.35 0.11 -19.93
CA THR A 112 3.89 -0.86 -18.94
C THR A 112 4.61 -2.18 -19.17
N VAL A 113 5.22 -2.71 -18.11
CA VAL A 113 5.93 -3.99 -18.14
C VAL A 113 5.42 -4.92 -17.05
N PRO A 114 5.34 -6.24 -17.30
CA PRO A 114 5.03 -7.21 -16.26
C PRO A 114 6.25 -7.39 -15.35
N VAL A 115 6.08 -7.16 -14.05
CA VAL A 115 7.14 -7.32 -13.05
C VAL A 115 6.72 -8.38 -12.02
N PRO A 116 7.61 -9.29 -11.59
CA PRO A 116 7.27 -10.28 -10.58
C PRO A 116 6.71 -9.63 -9.30
N LYS A 117 5.68 -10.22 -8.71
CA LYS A 117 5.11 -9.78 -7.43
C LYS A 117 6.10 -10.00 -6.27
N ARG A 118 5.86 -9.31 -5.16
CA ARG A 118 6.58 -9.46 -3.87
C ARG A 118 8.08 -9.14 -3.98
N GLY A 119 8.43 -8.09 -4.73
CA GLY A 119 9.81 -7.68 -4.91
C GLY A 119 10.03 -6.19 -4.64
N VAL A 120 11.26 -5.90 -4.23
CA VAL A 120 11.81 -4.55 -4.22
C VAL A 120 12.66 -4.42 -5.47
N PHE A 121 12.33 -3.45 -6.31
CA PHE A 121 13.01 -3.25 -7.59
C PHE A 121 13.57 -1.83 -7.69
N TYR A 122 14.66 -1.71 -8.42
CA TYR A 122 15.40 -0.47 -8.60
C TYR A 122 15.42 -0.12 -10.08
N TYR A 123 15.31 1.16 -10.40
CA TYR A 123 15.32 1.64 -11.78
C TYR A 123 15.92 3.04 -11.93
N ARG A 124 16.27 3.35 -13.17
CA ARG A 124 16.66 4.67 -13.68
C ARG A 124 16.01 4.87 -15.05
N PHE A 125 15.72 6.12 -15.38
CA PHE A 125 15.40 6.48 -16.75
C PHE A 125 16.69 6.67 -17.54
N MET A 126 16.63 6.37 -18.83
CA MET A 126 17.64 6.73 -19.81
C MET A 126 16.98 7.70 -20.78
N VAL A 127 17.41 8.96 -20.76
CA VAL A 127 16.90 10.04 -21.61
C VAL A 127 18.03 10.44 -22.54
N ASP A 128 17.82 10.27 -23.84
CA ASP A 128 18.80 10.57 -24.89
C ASP A 128 20.21 10.00 -24.63
N GLY A 129 20.26 8.82 -24.00
CA GLY A 129 21.48 8.08 -23.70
C GLY A 129 22.06 8.33 -22.30
N GLU A 130 21.58 9.33 -21.57
CA GLU A 130 22.02 9.66 -20.21
C GLU A 130 21.08 9.10 -19.15
N PHE A 131 21.63 8.69 -18.00
CA PHE A 131 20.86 8.09 -16.91
C PHE A 131 20.37 9.12 -15.90
N PHE A 132 19.06 9.11 -15.66
CA PHE A 132 18.39 9.98 -14.70
C PHE A 132 17.67 9.18 -13.62
N ILE A 133 17.64 9.76 -12.42
CA ILE A 133 16.75 9.32 -11.35
C ILE A 133 15.35 9.82 -11.64
N ASP A 134 14.36 9.03 -11.27
CA ASP A 134 12.97 9.48 -11.32
C ASP A 134 12.76 10.63 -10.33
N ASN A 135 12.51 11.82 -10.89
CA ASN A 135 12.24 13.04 -10.12
C ASN A 135 10.80 13.09 -9.57
N ILE A 136 9.90 12.22 -10.06
CA ILE A 136 8.58 12.02 -9.48
C ILE A 136 8.68 11.14 -8.25
N ASN A 137 9.33 9.97 -8.38
CA ASN A 137 9.30 8.97 -7.32
C ASN A 137 10.23 9.35 -6.14
N PRO A 138 9.68 9.62 -4.95
CA PRO A 138 10.49 9.98 -3.78
C PRO A 138 11.21 8.78 -3.17
N GLN A 139 10.82 7.55 -3.54
CA GLN A 139 11.41 6.34 -2.99
C GLN A 139 12.72 6.06 -3.71
N ARG A 140 13.83 6.31 -3.01
CA ARG A 140 15.18 6.15 -3.53
C ARG A 140 16.02 5.32 -2.58
N ASP A 141 17.05 4.68 -3.10
CA ASP A 141 18.01 3.93 -2.31
C ASP A 141 19.41 4.04 -2.90
N ARG A 142 20.43 3.98 -2.06
CA ARG A 142 21.83 3.94 -2.53
C ARG A 142 22.29 2.49 -2.49
N LEU A 143 22.60 1.93 -3.65
CA LEU A 143 23.07 0.56 -3.75
C LEU A 143 24.55 0.45 -3.35
N GLU A 144 25.06 -0.78 -3.22
CA GLU A 144 26.44 -1.07 -2.80
C GLU A 144 27.51 -0.43 -3.69
N ASN A 145 27.18 -0.20 -4.97
CA ASN A 145 28.04 0.51 -5.91
C ASN A 145 28.10 2.04 -5.66
N GLY A 146 27.44 2.53 -4.62
CA GLY A 146 27.38 3.94 -4.26
C GLY A 146 26.41 4.75 -5.12
N GLU A 147 25.77 4.16 -6.12
CA GLU A 147 24.87 4.87 -7.01
C GLU A 147 23.48 5.01 -6.39
N LEU A 148 22.84 6.17 -6.56
CA LEU A 148 21.46 6.39 -6.15
C LEU A 148 20.52 5.76 -7.19
N TRP A 149 19.46 5.08 -6.76
CA TRP A 149 18.46 4.50 -7.67
C TRP A 149 17.05 4.87 -7.22
N SER A 150 16.13 5.04 -8.16
CA SER A 150 14.71 5.04 -7.84
C SER A 150 14.29 3.62 -7.47
N ARG A 151 13.40 3.49 -6.50
CA ARG A 151 12.95 2.20 -5.97
C ARG A 151 11.44 2.12 -6.03
N PHE A 152 10.92 0.93 -6.32
CA PHE A 152 9.51 0.64 -6.20
C PHE A 152 9.28 -0.77 -5.67
N PHE A 153 8.05 -1.01 -5.27
CA PHE A 153 7.62 -2.26 -4.66
C PHE A 153 6.50 -2.84 -5.51
N THR A 154 6.65 -4.08 -5.94
CA THR A 154 5.51 -4.88 -6.39
C THR A 154 4.91 -5.60 -5.21
N TRP A 155 3.61 -5.87 -5.27
CA TRP A 155 2.94 -6.54 -4.19
C TRP A 155 1.93 -7.54 -4.66
N GLU A 156 1.78 -8.55 -3.82
CA GLU A 156 0.52 -9.22 -3.70
C GLU A 156 -0.33 -8.50 -2.66
N CYS A 157 -1.63 -8.41 -2.92
CA CYS A 157 -2.59 -7.81 -2.00
C CYS A 157 -2.59 -8.50 -0.62
N THR A 158 -1.97 -9.67 -0.46
CA THR A 158 -2.01 -10.49 0.75
C THR A 158 -0.66 -10.67 1.44
N SER A 159 0.45 -10.18 0.86
CA SER A 159 1.79 -10.43 1.44
C SER A 159 2.42 -9.16 2.01
N PRO A 160 2.90 -9.15 3.26
CA PRO A 160 3.61 -7.99 3.84
C PRO A 160 4.88 -7.59 3.07
N VAL A 161 5.34 -6.35 3.27
CA VAL A 161 6.42 -5.67 2.55
C VAL A 161 7.52 -5.18 3.49
N VAL A 162 7.18 -4.45 4.55
CA VAL A 162 8.16 -3.74 5.41
C VAL A 162 8.15 -4.19 6.87
N LEU A 163 7.02 -4.68 7.38
CA LEU A 163 6.87 -5.17 8.74
C LEU A 163 7.30 -6.64 8.84
N GLN A 164 7.97 -6.96 9.94
CA GLN A 164 8.37 -8.31 10.27
C GLN A 164 7.17 -9.12 10.79
N ARG A 165 7.29 -10.45 10.74
CA ARG A 165 6.22 -11.38 11.17
C ARG A 165 5.68 -11.08 12.58
N TRP A 166 6.57 -10.84 13.55
CA TRP A 166 6.15 -10.53 14.92
C TRP A 166 5.44 -9.17 15.04
N GLN A 167 5.80 -8.19 14.20
CA GLN A 167 5.15 -6.88 14.17
C GLN A 167 3.72 -7.01 13.65
N LEU A 168 3.55 -7.79 12.59
CA LEU A 168 2.25 -8.10 12.02
C LEU A 168 1.38 -8.87 13.02
N GLY A 169 1.94 -9.88 13.70
CA GLY A 169 1.21 -10.62 14.73
C GLY A 169 0.67 -9.72 15.83
N ILE A 170 1.47 -8.77 16.36
CA ILE A 170 0.97 -7.79 17.34
C ILE A 170 -0.13 -6.89 16.74
N LEU A 171 0.06 -6.41 15.51
CA LEU A 171 -0.91 -5.54 14.84
C LEU A 171 -2.24 -6.26 14.57
N GLU A 172 -2.20 -7.52 14.16
CA GLU A 172 -3.38 -8.36 13.95
C GLU A 172 -4.22 -8.44 15.23
N ARG A 173 -3.57 -8.70 16.38
CA ARG A 173 -4.22 -8.76 17.69
C ARG A 173 -4.86 -7.44 18.11
N PHE A 174 -4.23 -6.31 17.81
CA PHE A 174 -4.84 -5.00 18.05
C PHE A 174 -5.97 -4.68 17.07
N CYS A 175 -5.82 -5.02 15.78
CA CYS A 175 -6.87 -4.84 14.77
C CYS A 175 -8.12 -5.66 15.13
N ASP A 176 -7.93 -6.88 15.65
CA ASP A 176 -9.01 -7.75 16.14
C ASP A 176 -9.84 -7.07 17.22
N HIS A 177 -9.17 -6.32 18.11
CA HIS A 177 -9.84 -5.59 19.19
C HIS A 177 -10.48 -4.28 18.72
N ILE A 178 -9.88 -3.60 17.73
CA ILE A 178 -10.36 -2.31 17.21
C ILE A 178 -11.61 -2.49 16.34
N LEU A 179 -11.63 -3.53 15.50
CA LEU A 179 -12.65 -3.69 14.47
C LEU A 179 -13.93 -4.31 15.04
N PRO A 180 -15.12 -3.84 14.64
CA PRO A 180 -16.41 -4.27 15.21
C PRO A 180 -16.87 -5.66 14.72
N PHE A 181 -15.95 -6.48 14.19
CA PHE A 181 -16.26 -7.74 13.51
C PHE A 181 -16.39 -8.92 14.48
N ARG A 182 -15.70 -8.87 15.62
CA ARG A 182 -15.81 -9.87 16.70
C ARG A 182 -16.98 -9.65 17.65
N THR A 183 -17.92 -8.78 17.29
CA THR A 183 -19.20 -8.71 17.99
C THR A 183 -20.08 -9.89 17.58
N LYS A 184 -20.96 -10.39 18.46
CA LYS A 184 -21.91 -11.47 18.11
C LYS A 184 -22.69 -11.21 16.81
N GLN A 185 -22.99 -9.94 16.52
CA GLN A 185 -23.66 -9.55 15.27
C GLN A 185 -22.72 -9.58 14.07
N GLY A 186 -21.47 -9.11 14.22
CA GLY A 186 -20.44 -9.17 13.19
C GLY A 186 -20.09 -10.61 12.81
N GLU A 187 -19.84 -11.46 13.79
CA GLU A 187 -19.51 -12.88 13.58
C GLU A 187 -20.62 -13.62 12.83
N ARG A 188 -21.89 -13.36 13.18
CA ARG A 188 -23.06 -13.93 12.48
C ARG A 188 -23.12 -13.49 11.02
N PHE A 189 -22.92 -12.19 10.76
CA PHE A 189 -22.92 -11.66 9.41
C PHE A 189 -21.80 -12.28 8.56
N PHE A 190 -20.56 -12.26 9.05
CA PHE A 190 -19.43 -12.79 8.29
C PHE A 190 -19.50 -14.31 8.12
N SER A 191 -19.96 -15.05 9.12
CA SER A 191 -20.20 -16.49 8.98
C SER A 191 -21.21 -16.80 7.87
N TRP A 192 -22.31 -16.03 7.80
CA TRP A 192 -23.29 -16.15 6.71
C TRP A 192 -22.70 -15.76 5.35
N TYR A 193 -22.03 -14.61 5.29
CA TYR A 193 -21.47 -14.04 4.06
C TYR A 193 -20.38 -14.94 3.45
N TYR A 194 -19.42 -15.41 4.25
CA TYR A 194 -18.37 -16.31 3.78
C TYR A 194 -18.89 -17.69 3.42
N LYS A 195 -19.94 -18.20 4.08
CA LYS A 195 -20.60 -19.44 3.65
C LYS A 195 -21.26 -19.28 2.28
N HIS A 196 -21.84 -18.11 2.00
CA HIS A 196 -22.39 -17.79 0.69
C HIS A 196 -21.28 -17.73 -0.38
N LEU A 197 -20.21 -16.96 -0.12
CA LEU A 197 -19.04 -16.89 -1.00
C LEU A 197 -18.37 -18.24 -1.22
N ALA A 198 -18.27 -19.10 -0.20
CA ALA A 198 -17.69 -20.43 -0.34
C ALA A 198 -18.53 -21.36 -1.24
N ASN A 199 -19.85 -21.20 -1.22
CA ASN A 199 -20.74 -21.91 -2.14
C ASN A 199 -20.56 -21.42 -3.58
N GLU A 200 -20.34 -20.11 -3.78
CA GLU A 200 -19.99 -19.54 -5.09
C GLU A 200 -18.57 -19.94 -5.54
N ALA A 201 -17.60 -19.99 -4.62
CA ALA A 201 -16.20 -20.30 -4.88
C ALA A 201 -15.93 -21.76 -5.25
N LYS A 202 -16.83 -22.69 -4.86
CA LYS A 202 -16.82 -24.08 -5.36
C LYS A 202 -17.00 -24.17 -6.89
N ALA A 203 -17.39 -23.08 -7.56
CA ALA A 203 -17.35 -22.93 -9.01
C ALA A 203 -15.97 -22.50 -9.58
N GLY A 204 -14.92 -22.37 -8.74
CA GLY A 204 -13.51 -22.39 -9.15
C GLY A 204 -12.71 -21.08 -9.09
N THR A 205 -13.06 -20.08 -8.27
CA THR A 205 -12.55 -18.69 -8.48
C THR A 205 -11.86 -17.98 -7.30
N ILE A 206 -11.58 -18.63 -6.17
CA ILE A 206 -10.94 -17.94 -5.02
C ILE A 206 -9.74 -18.75 -4.51
N ARG A 207 -8.52 -18.21 -4.62
CA ARG A 207 -7.32 -18.73 -3.96
C ARG A 207 -6.90 -17.79 -2.84
N GLY A 208 -6.79 -18.30 -1.61
CA GLY A 208 -5.99 -17.70 -0.53
C GLY A 208 -6.32 -16.26 -0.12
N SER A 209 -7.59 -15.85 -0.09
CA SER A 209 -7.99 -14.55 0.45
C SER A 209 -8.14 -14.60 1.97
N PHE A 210 -7.60 -13.59 2.66
CA PHE A 210 -7.92 -13.37 4.07
C PHE A 210 -9.37 -12.96 4.20
N ARG A 211 -10.04 -13.49 5.21
CA ARG A 211 -11.37 -13.01 5.56
C ARG A 211 -11.25 -11.64 6.22
N ILE A 212 -12.27 -10.81 6.19
CA ILE A 212 -12.23 -9.49 6.82
C ILE A 212 -12.39 -9.58 8.34
N ASP A 213 -13.01 -10.66 8.84
CA ASP A 213 -12.97 -11.03 10.26
C ASP A 213 -11.61 -11.64 10.66
N ASP A 214 -10.71 -11.85 9.70
CA ASP A 214 -9.29 -12.11 9.91
C ASP A 214 -8.52 -10.78 9.81
N SER A 215 -8.06 -10.29 10.96
CA SER A 215 -7.35 -9.01 11.06
C SER A 215 -6.05 -8.94 10.28
N ALA A 216 -5.58 -10.08 9.73
CA ALA A 216 -4.50 -10.14 8.75
C ALA A 216 -4.73 -9.17 7.58
N GLY A 217 -5.97 -8.96 7.12
CA GLY A 217 -6.26 -7.99 6.05
C GLY A 217 -5.99 -6.53 6.44
N ALA A 218 -6.37 -6.12 7.66
CA ALA A 218 -6.13 -4.76 8.14
C ALA A 218 -4.64 -4.53 8.48
N ALA A 219 -3.99 -5.52 9.10
CA ALA A 219 -2.56 -5.48 9.38
C ALA A 219 -1.71 -5.43 8.10
N ASN A 220 -2.10 -6.18 7.06
CA ASN A 220 -1.45 -6.13 5.77
C ASN A 220 -1.69 -4.78 5.06
N TYR A 221 -2.90 -4.20 5.13
CA TYR A 221 -3.12 -2.83 4.65
C TYR A 221 -2.18 -1.82 5.36
N ILE A 222 -2.06 -1.90 6.69
CA ILE A 222 -1.14 -1.07 7.47
C ILE A 222 0.29 -1.21 6.94
N ASP A 223 0.76 -2.43 6.74
CA ASP A 223 2.08 -2.67 6.16
C ASP A 223 2.24 -2.00 4.78
N LYS A 224 1.23 -2.08 3.90
CA LYS A 224 1.28 -1.45 2.56
C LYS A 224 1.45 0.06 2.63
N ILE A 225 0.63 0.72 3.45
CA ILE A 225 0.70 2.18 3.56
C ILE A 225 2.00 2.62 4.23
N LEU A 226 2.54 1.86 5.17
CA LEU A 226 3.83 2.14 5.79
C LEU A 226 5.01 1.94 4.84
N ALA A 227 4.87 1.09 3.83
CA ALA A 227 5.88 0.98 2.77
C ALA A 227 5.94 2.26 1.91
N LYS A 228 4.84 3.04 1.83
CA LYS A 228 4.58 4.05 0.80
C LYS A 228 3.92 5.32 1.36
N GLU A 229 2.58 5.39 1.35
CA GLU A 229 1.75 6.56 1.66
C GLU A 229 2.12 7.24 2.96
N GLU A 230 2.32 6.41 3.98
CA GLU A 230 2.53 6.80 5.36
C GLU A 230 3.90 6.32 5.85
N ARG A 231 4.89 6.28 4.96
CA ARG A 231 6.26 5.85 5.29
C ARG A 231 6.89 6.65 6.43
N HIS A 232 6.51 7.91 6.65
CA HIS A 232 6.95 8.69 7.81
C HIS A 232 6.59 8.04 9.14
N HIS A 233 5.45 7.35 9.21
CA HIS A 233 5.03 6.64 10.41
C HIS A 233 5.71 5.28 10.60
N PHE A 234 6.50 4.80 9.63
CA PHE A 234 7.20 3.52 9.78
C PHE A 234 8.17 3.54 10.98
N GLY A 235 8.81 4.67 11.26
CA GLY A 235 9.62 4.87 12.47
C GLY A 235 8.81 4.71 13.74
N ASP A 236 7.67 5.39 13.82
CA ASP A 236 6.73 5.35 14.95
C ASP A 236 6.26 3.92 15.22
N TYR A 237 5.84 3.19 14.17
CA TYR A 237 5.42 1.80 14.27
C TYR A 237 6.54 0.89 14.77
N ASN A 238 7.77 1.06 14.29
CA ASN A 238 8.90 0.26 14.77
C ASN A 238 9.18 0.49 16.27
N ILE A 239 9.18 1.74 16.72
CA ILE A 239 9.41 2.08 18.13
C ILE A 239 8.27 1.53 18.99
N CYS A 240 7.03 1.86 18.64
CA CYS A 240 5.86 1.51 19.44
C CYS A 240 5.63 -0.01 19.50
N LEU A 241 5.79 -0.74 18.38
CA LEU A 241 5.63 -2.20 18.38
C LEU A 241 6.73 -2.90 19.19
N ARG A 242 7.97 -2.37 19.21
CA ARG A 242 9.02 -2.91 20.08
C ARG A 242 8.70 -2.69 21.56
N GLN A 243 8.20 -1.51 21.92
CA GLN A 243 7.77 -1.25 23.29
C GLN A 243 6.62 -2.17 23.70
N LEU A 244 5.60 -2.32 22.84
CA LEU A 244 4.48 -3.23 23.06
C LEU A 244 4.95 -4.68 23.20
N ARG A 245 5.87 -5.13 22.35
CA ARG A 245 6.48 -6.46 22.47
C ARG A 245 7.11 -6.67 23.84
N ARG A 246 7.93 -5.72 24.31
CA ARG A 246 8.55 -5.79 25.64
C ARG A 246 7.49 -5.88 26.74
N ILE A 247 6.48 -4.99 26.70
CA ILE A 247 5.41 -4.95 27.70
C ILE A 247 4.61 -6.27 27.72
N ILE A 248 4.31 -6.84 26.56
CA ILE A 248 3.61 -8.13 26.45
C ILE A 248 4.48 -9.25 27.03
N GLN A 249 5.77 -9.29 26.69
CA GLN A 249 6.71 -10.29 27.20
C GLN A 249 6.95 -10.17 28.72
N GLU A 250 6.87 -8.96 29.29
CA GLU A 250 6.93 -8.76 30.74
C GLU A 250 5.66 -9.27 31.45
N ARG A 251 4.49 -9.14 30.82
CA ARG A 251 3.20 -9.60 31.38
C ARG A 251 2.97 -11.10 31.20
N GLU A 252 3.38 -11.65 30.06
CA GLU A 252 3.22 -13.06 29.70
C GLU A 252 4.54 -13.65 29.16
N PRO A 253 5.54 -13.94 30.03
CA PRO A 253 6.88 -14.37 29.61
C PRO A 253 6.92 -15.71 28.85
N ASP A 254 5.92 -16.57 29.07
CA ASP A 254 5.86 -17.91 28.48
C ASP A 254 5.28 -17.92 27.05
N PHE A 255 4.80 -16.77 26.55
CA PHE A 255 4.15 -16.67 25.25
C PHE A 255 4.87 -15.67 24.34
N GLU A 256 5.02 -16.04 23.07
CA GLU A 256 5.38 -15.05 22.05
C GLU A 256 4.26 -14.00 21.94
N PRO A 257 4.59 -12.72 21.67
CA PRO A 257 3.61 -11.63 21.69
C PRO A 257 2.36 -11.88 20.85
N GLU A 258 2.49 -12.48 19.66
CA GLU A 258 1.36 -12.82 18.78
C GLU A 258 0.41 -13.87 19.39
N ASN A 259 0.87 -14.65 20.35
CA ASN A 259 0.14 -15.74 20.99
C ASN A 259 -0.32 -15.40 22.43
N ALA A 260 0.02 -14.22 22.94
CA ALA A 260 -0.41 -13.78 24.26
C ALA A 260 -1.94 -13.67 24.37
N SER A 261 -2.46 -13.76 25.59
CA SER A 261 -3.90 -13.83 25.84
C SER A 261 -4.65 -12.62 25.30
N GLU A 262 -5.93 -12.81 24.93
CA GLU A 262 -6.79 -11.70 24.48
C GLU A 262 -6.95 -10.64 25.56
N ASN A 263 -7.04 -11.06 26.84
CA ASN A 263 -7.15 -10.15 27.97
C ASN A 263 -5.97 -9.19 28.07
N THR A 264 -4.74 -9.66 27.85
CA THR A 264 -3.55 -8.79 27.86
C THR A 264 -3.63 -7.70 26.80
N TYR A 265 -4.08 -8.01 25.58
CA TYR A 265 -4.28 -7.00 24.54
C TYR A 265 -5.42 -6.04 24.87
N VAL A 266 -6.52 -6.54 25.46
CA VAL A 266 -7.65 -5.70 25.92
C VAL A 266 -7.20 -4.72 27.01
N GLU A 267 -6.38 -5.16 27.96
CA GLU A 267 -5.85 -4.34 29.03
C GLU A 267 -4.90 -3.27 28.50
N ILE A 268 -3.90 -3.67 27.71
CA ILE A 268 -2.96 -2.72 27.08
C ILE A 268 -3.73 -1.71 26.23
N TYR A 269 -4.74 -2.13 25.47
CA TYR A 269 -5.56 -1.21 24.70
C TYR A 269 -6.30 -0.19 25.58
N LYS A 270 -6.89 -0.63 26.69
CA LYS A 270 -7.57 0.26 27.64
C LYS A 270 -6.58 1.25 28.27
N GLU A 271 -5.41 0.79 28.65
CA GLU A 271 -4.32 1.61 29.19
C GLU A 271 -3.81 2.63 28.17
N MET A 272 -3.61 2.23 26.92
CA MET A 272 -3.25 3.15 25.83
C MET A 272 -4.35 4.20 25.59
N ALA A 273 -5.61 3.84 25.79
CA ALA A 273 -6.74 4.75 25.68
C ALA A 273 -6.99 5.59 26.96
N ALA A 274 -6.32 5.28 28.07
CA ALA A 274 -6.55 5.92 29.36
C ALA A 274 -5.90 7.31 29.43
N GLY A 275 -6.65 8.28 29.97
CA GLY A 275 -6.16 9.64 30.15
C GLY A 275 -5.72 10.35 28.85
N PRO A 276 -5.12 11.55 28.94
CA PRO A 276 -4.75 12.35 27.76
C PRO A 276 -3.58 11.77 26.95
N ILE A 277 -2.66 11.03 27.57
CA ILE A 277 -1.42 10.54 26.95
C ILE A 277 -1.39 9.01 26.79
N GLY A 278 -2.20 8.27 27.55
CA GLY A 278 -2.07 6.81 27.74
C GLY A 278 -1.34 6.51 29.05
N ASP A 279 -1.76 5.46 29.76
CA ASP A 279 -1.20 5.04 31.05
C ASP A 279 -0.82 3.55 30.99
N VAL A 280 0.12 3.22 30.10
CA VAL A 280 0.59 1.85 29.89
C VAL A 280 1.81 1.59 30.76
N ALA A 281 1.68 0.67 31.70
CA ALA A 281 2.80 0.24 32.53
C ALA A 281 3.93 -0.33 31.64
N GLY A 282 5.14 0.19 31.82
CA GLY A 282 6.34 -0.20 31.05
C GLY A 282 6.55 0.58 29.74
N TRP A 283 5.70 1.56 29.41
CA TRP A 283 5.92 2.43 28.24
C TRP A 283 7.01 3.46 28.50
N ASN A 284 7.96 3.57 27.57
CA ASN A 284 9.03 4.56 27.62
C ASN A 284 8.64 5.84 26.87
N LEU A 285 8.24 6.87 27.62
CA LEU A 285 7.85 8.17 27.08
C LEU A 285 9.01 8.96 26.44
N SER A 286 10.27 8.65 26.76
CA SER A 286 11.41 9.28 26.09
C SER A 286 11.65 8.73 24.68
N GLU A 287 11.24 7.48 24.43
CA GLU A 287 11.32 6.86 23.10
C GLU A 287 10.09 7.18 22.25
N TYR A 288 8.91 7.27 22.85
CA TYR A 288 7.69 7.70 22.16
C TYR A 288 6.70 8.38 23.11
N GLY A 289 6.40 9.65 22.86
CA GLY A 289 5.78 10.53 23.85
C GLY A 289 4.33 10.23 24.23
N SER A 290 3.59 9.40 23.49
CA SER A 290 2.20 9.08 23.84
C SER A 290 1.71 7.74 23.28
N PRO A 291 1.44 6.73 24.15
CA PRO A 291 0.75 5.52 23.73
C PRO A 291 -0.62 5.80 23.10
N ARG A 292 -1.37 6.80 23.61
CA ARG A 292 -2.68 7.20 23.06
C ARG A 292 -2.58 7.74 21.64
N HIS A 293 -1.53 8.52 21.34
CA HIS A 293 -1.29 9.02 20.00
C HIS A 293 -1.06 7.86 19.01
N PHE A 294 -0.20 6.91 19.37
CA PHE A 294 0.00 5.70 18.56
C PHE A 294 -1.29 4.89 18.42
N LEU A 295 -2.09 4.75 19.48
CA LEU A 295 -3.37 4.05 19.42
C LEU A 295 -4.34 4.71 18.42
N ASN A 296 -4.41 6.04 18.40
CA ASN A 296 -5.28 6.75 17.47
C ASN A 296 -4.81 6.59 16.02
N LEU A 297 -3.50 6.62 15.78
CA LEU A 297 -2.90 6.31 14.49
C LEU A 297 -3.28 4.89 14.03
N LEU A 298 -3.10 3.91 14.92
CA LEU A 298 -3.43 2.51 14.66
C LEU A 298 -4.93 2.32 14.36
N ARG A 299 -5.81 2.95 15.14
CA ARG A 299 -7.27 2.94 14.89
C ARG A 299 -7.59 3.49 13.51
N ARG A 300 -7.03 4.65 13.15
CA ARG A 300 -7.22 5.26 11.82
C ARG A 300 -6.88 4.24 10.73
N HIS A 301 -5.71 3.61 10.81
CA HIS A 301 -5.28 2.69 9.77
C HIS A 301 -6.05 1.38 9.75
N ALA A 302 -6.42 0.84 10.91
CA ALA A 302 -7.24 -0.37 10.99
C ALA A 302 -8.62 -0.14 10.33
N PHE A 303 -9.30 0.97 10.66
CA PHE A 303 -10.58 1.32 10.05
C PHE A 303 -10.43 1.61 8.55
N THR A 304 -9.45 2.42 8.14
CA THR A 304 -9.24 2.69 6.71
C THR A 304 -8.96 1.39 5.96
N GLY A 305 -8.12 0.51 6.49
CA GLY A 305 -7.80 -0.77 5.85
C GLY A 305 -9.02 -1.67 5.69
N ALA A 306 -9.83 -1.81 6.74
CA ALA A 306 -11.05 -2.63 6.71
C ALA A 306 -12.09 -2.16 5.68
N PHE A 307 -12.08 -0.89 5.28
CA PHE A 307 -13.05 -0.32 4.33
C PHE A 307 -12.41 0.29 3.08
N SER A 308 -11.11 0.08 2.87
CA SER A 308 -10.40 0.53 1.66
C SER A 308 -10.77 -0.33 0.45
N HIS A 309 -10.33 0.09 -0.74
CA HIS A 309 -10.46 -0.73 -1.93
C HIS A 309 -9.56 -1.99 -1.81
N PRO A 310 -10.03 -3.20 -2.18
CA PRO A 310 -9.30 -4.48 -2.01
C PRO A 310 -7.84 -4.48 -2.48
N LYS A 311 -7.57 -3.74 -3.54
CA LYS A 311 -6.25 -3.55 -4.16
C LYS A 311 -5.15 -3.04 -3.23
N TYR A 312 -5.52 -2.36 -2.14
CA TYR A 312 -4.59 -1.85 -1.14
C TYR A 312 -4.30 -2.86 -0.03
N GLY A 313 -4.81 -4.07 -0.14
CA GLY A 313 -4.50 -5.19 0.75
C GLY A 313 -5.39 -5.32 1.98
N GLY A 314 -6.42 -4.48 2.11
CA GLY A 314 -7.52 -4.62 3.07
C GLY A 314 -8.86 -4.95 2.40
N ASN A 315 -9.94 -5.13 3.18
CA ASN A 315 -11.32 -5.31 2.68
C ASN A 315 -11.49 -6.35 1.54
N VAL A 316 -10.77 -7.48 1.63
CA VAL A 316 -10.82 -8.53 0.60
C VAL A 316 -12.26 -9.02 0.41
N THR A 317 -12.60 -9.36 -0.84
CA THR A 317 -13.96 -9.72 -1.27
C THR A 317 -15.02 -8.65 -1.01
N THR A 318 -14.65 -7.38 -0.80
CA THR A 318 -15.58 -6.26 -0.51
C THR A 318 -16.46 -6.47 0.74
N ALA A 319 -16.05 -7.38 1.63
CA ALA A 319 -16.87 -7.82 2.75
C ALA A 319 -17.22 -6.69 3.74
N GLY A 320 -16.33 -5.73 3.92
CA GLY A 320 -16.53 -4.54 4.75
C GLY A 320 -17.54 -3.58 4.11
N TRP A 321 -17.51 -3.44 2.79
CA TRP A 321 -18.52 -2.66 2.08
C TRP A 321 -19.89 -3.31 2.12
N GLN A 322 -19.96 -4.64 2.00
CA GLN A 322 -21.20 -5.39 2.20
C GLN A 322 -21.72 -5.25 3.63
N PHE A 323 -20.83 -5.30 4.63
CA PHE A 323 -21.16 -5.08 6.04
C PHE A 323 -21.75 -3.67 6.27
N LEU A 324 -21.19 -2.63 5.64
CA LEU A 324 -21.73 -1.28 5.68
C LEU A 324 -23.10 -1.19 4.98
N GLN A 325 -23.24 -1.76 3.79
CA GLN A 325 -24.51 -1.80 3.05
C GLN A 325 -25.63 -2.49 3.85
N SER A 326 -25.30 -3.54 4.61
CA SER A 326 -26.29 -4.24 5.46
C SER A 326 -26.81 -3.40 6.63
N ARG A 327 -26.13 -2.30 6.98
CA ARG A 327 -26.44 -1.46 8.16
C ARG A 327 -26.82 -0.03 7.82
N PHE A 328 -26.36 0.47 6.69
CA PHE A 328 -26.47 1.87 6.30
C PHE A 328 -26.88 1.97 4.82
N PRO A 329 -27.51 3.08 4.39
CA PRO A 329 -27.79 3.35 2.99
C PRO A 329 -26.48 3.65 2.23
N PHE A 330 -25.70 2.60 1.95
CA PHE A 330 -24.36 2.65 1.37
C PHE A 330 -24.31 1.83 0.07
N GLU A 331 -24.34 2.53 -1.07
CA GLU A 331 -24.38 1.94 -2.43
C GLU A 331 -22.99 1.90 -3.08
N TRP A 332 -22.10 1.10 -2.52
CA TRP A 332 -20.71 1.03 -2.95
C TRP A 332 -20.52 0.43 -4.35
N GLN A 333 -21.47 -0.36 -4.85
CA GLN A 333 -21.38 -1.00 -6.17
C GLN A 333 -21.25 0.03 -7.30
N GLN A 334 -21.79 1.24 -7.12
CA GLN A 334 -21.69 2.34 -8.08
C GLN A 334 -20.31 3.02 -8.04
N SER A 335 -19.56 2.87 -6.95
CA SER A 335 -18.21 3.43 -6.76
C SER A 335 -17.10 2.54 -7.31
N LEU A 336 -17.45 1.35 -7.83
CA LEU A 336 -16.53 0.50 -8.57
C LEU A 336 -16.29 1.11 -9.97
N GLU A 337 -15.26 1.95 -10.10
CA GLU A 337 -14.90 2.55 -11.39
C GLU A 337 -14.61 1.46 -12.44
N GLN A 338 -15.26 1.55 -13.61
CA GLN A 338 -14.82 0.79 -14.78
C GLN A 338 -13.52 1.40 -15.33
N PRO A 339 -12.52 0.59 -15.73
CA PRO A 339 -12.58 -0.86 -16.04
C PRO A 339 -12.24 -1.78 -14.86
N LEU A 340 -12.05 -1.26 -13.65
CA LEU A 340 -11.55 -2.01 -12.50
C LEU A 340 -12.65 -2.79 -11.77
N GLY A 341 -13.91 -2.37 -11.84
CA GLY A 341 -15.01 -2.98 -11.07
C GLY A 341 -15.33 -4.47 -11.26
N THR A 342 -14.77 -5.14 -12.27
CA THR A 342 -15.02 -6.57 -12.55
C THR A 342 -13.77 -7.45 -12.59
N SER A 343 -12.58 -6.89 -12.30
CA SER A 343 -11.32 -7.65 -12.38
C SER A 343 -11.29 -8.79 -11.37
N THR A 344 -10.92 -9.98 -11.85
CA THR A 344 -10.70 -11.18 -11.03
C THR A 344 -9.60 -10.98 -10.00
N SER A 345 -8.67 -10.05 -10.23
CA SER A 345 -7.58 -9.72 -9.31
C SER A 345 -8.05 -9.13 -7.96
N TYR A 346 -9.31 -8.68 -7.87
CA TYR A 346 -9.90 -8.18 -6.62
C TYR A 346 -10.54 -9.28 -5.75
N ARG A 347 -10.53 -10.54 -6.22
CA ARG A 347 -11.09 -11.69 -5.50
C ARG A 347 -10.06 -12.44 -4.64
N GLY A 348 -8.78 -12.05 -4.70
CA GLY A 348 -7.66 -12.73 -4.05
C GLY A 348 -6.54 -12.97 -5.03
#